data_AF-A0A8T0ANE5-F1
#
_entry.id   AF-A0A8T0ANE5-F1
#
_cell.length_a   1.000
_cell.length_b   1.000
_cell.length_c   1.000
_cell.angle_alpha   90.00
_cell.angle_beta   90.00
_cell.angle_gamma   90.00
#
_symmetry.space_group_name_H-M   'P 1'
#
loop_
_entity.id
_entity.type
_entity.pdbx_description
1 polymer ?
#
loop_
_entity_poly.entity_id
_entity_poly.type
_entity_poly.pdbx_seq_one_letter_code
_entity_poly.pdbx_strand_id
1 'polypeptide(L)'
;MISSMEKKRSEVTELIRDQEKAELSRAERLLEQLEQEISDLQRRITELEQLSHTHDHIHFLQSFQSLSVSSGCEDSPSITVHQHLSFDRVRKSVSDLKKRFEELCQEKFIIIHEHAAAVQMILPSEPQSREDFLYYFCDLTLDPNTVNYYLILSEKNKVVTRS
;
A
#
# COMPACT_ATOMS: atom_id res chain seq x y z
N MET A 1 -0.28 -3.34 -11.10
CA MET A 1 -0.94 -2.26 -10.34
C MET A 1 -1.29 -2.71 -8.93
N ILE A 2 -2.12 -3.75 -8.76
CA ILE A 2 -2.44 -4.32 -7.44
C ILE A 2 -1.15 -4.70 -6.68
N SER A 3 -0.26 -5.47 -7.30
CA SER A 3 1.04 -5.83 -6.71
C SER A 3 1.91 -4.63 -6.32
N SER A 4 1.90 -3.57 -7.11
CA SER A 4 2.64 -2.32 -6.82
C SER A 4 2.05 -1.58 -5.63
N MET A 5 0.72 -1.53 -5.51
CA MET A 5 0.02 -0.93 -4.37
C MET A 5 0.24 -1.72 -3.10
N GLU A 6 0.19 -3.05 -3.17
CA GLU A 6 0.52 -3.92 -2.04
C GLU A 6 1.95 -3.72 -1.56
N LYS A 7 2.92 -3.65 -2.50
CA LYS A 7 4.31 -3.34 -2.18
C LYS A 7 4.43 -1.99 -1.46
N LYS A 8 3.80 -0.94 -1.99
CA LYS A 8 3.82 0.41 -1.37
C LYS A 8 3.14 0.44 0.00
N ARG A 9 2.04 -0.29 0.17
CA ARG A 9 1.38 -0.45 1.48
C ARG A 9 2.34 -1.09 2.49
N SER A 10 3.02 -2.17 2.11
CA SER A 10 4.00 -2.82 2.99
C SER A 10 5.16 -1.88 3.34
N GLU A 11 5.71 -1.15 2.38
CA GLU A 11 6.77 -0.15 2.62
C GLU A 11 6.34 0.91 3.64
N VAL A 12 5.13 1.47 3.51
CA VAL A 12 4.60 2.47 4.46
C VAL A 12 4.37 1.87 5.84
N THR A 13 3.83 0.64 5.92
CA THR A 13 3.61 -0.04 7.20
C THR A 13 4.93 -0.29 7.94
N GLU A 14 5.97 -0.73 7.23
CA GLU A 14 7.29 -0.96 7.84
C GLU A 14 7.91 0.34 8.34
N LEU A 15 7.82 1.45 7.58
CA LEU A 15 8.28 2.76 8.05
C LEU A 15 7.58 3.22 9.34
N ILE A 16 6.28 2.95 9.47
CA ILE A 16 5.53 3.27 10.70
C ILE A 16 6.04 2.43 11.88
N ARG A 17 6.26 1.13 11.65
CA ARG A 17 6.77 0.21 12.68
C ARG A 17 8.19 0.54 13.12
N ASP A 18 9.07 0.91 12.19
CA ASP A 18 10.44 1.31 12.49
C ASP A 18 10.44 2.58 13.36
N GLN A 19 9.60 3.56 13.03
CA GLN A 19 9.45 4.76 13.85
C GLN A 19 8.87 4.45 15.24
N GLU A 20 7.84 3.62 15.32
CA GLU A 20 7.24 3.18 16.58
C GLU A 20 8.28 2.50 17.49
N LYS A 21 9.06 1.57 16.92
CA LYS A 21 10.13 0.87 17.63
C LYS A 21 11.24 1.81 18.10
N ALA A 22 11.63 2.78 17.27
CA ALA A 22 12.66 3.75 17.63
C ALA A 22 12.22 4.66 18.79
N GLU A 23 10.97 5.14 18.76
CA GLU A 23 10.40 5.96 19.83
C GLU A 23 10.16 5.14 21.11
N LEU A 24 9.69 3.89 21.00
CA LEU A 24 9.54 3.00 22.15
C LEU A 24 10.88 2.74 22.84
N SER A 25 11.92 2.38 22.07
CA SER A 25 13.27 2.17 22.61
C SER A 25 13.87 3.44 23.23
N ARG A 26 13.52 4.62 22.72
CA ARG A 26 13.88 5.89 23.34
C ARG A 26 13.18 6.08 24.68
N ALA A 27 11.88 5.78 24.76
CA ALA A 27 11.09 5.89 25.98
C ALA A 27 11.55 4.89 27.05
N GLU A 28 11.84 3.64 26.66
CA GLU A 28 12.36 2.60 27.56
C GLU A 28 13.70 3.00 28.19
N ARG A 29 14.66 3.48 27.39
CA ARG A 29 15.95 3.97 27.93
C ARG A 29 15.78 5.14 28.90
N LEU A 30 14.83 6.02 28.63
CA LEU A 30 14.54 7.13 29.52
C LEU A 30 13.92 6.64 30.84
N LEU A 31 13.02 5.66 30.77
CA LEU A 31 12.42 5.05 31.95
C LEU A 31 13.49 4.37 32.82
N GLU A 32 14.37 3.57 32.22
CA GLU A 32 15.49 2.93 32.92
C GLU A 32 16.39 3.95 33.62
N GLN A 33 16.70 5.07 32.95
CA GLN A 33 17.49 6.15 33.53
C GLN A 33 16.79 6.78 34.74
N LEU A 34 15.47 7.03 34.67
CA LEU A 34 14.69 7.59 35.77
C LEU A 34 14.58 6.61 36.95
N GLU A 35 14.40 5.33 36.69
CA GLU A 35 14.36 4.29 37.73
C GLU A 35 15.70 4.19 38.49
N GLN A 36 16.82 4.30 37.76
CA GLN A 36 18.15 4.35 38.36
C GLN A 36 18.34 5.63 39.20
N GLU A 37 17.93 6.79 38.69
CA GLU A 37 18.02 8.06 39.41
C GLU A 37 17.18 8.04 40.71
N ILE A 38 15.96 7.49 40.66
CA ILE A 38 15.12 7.30 41.84
C ILE A 38 15.82 6.38 42.86
N SER A 39 16.39 5.27 42.40
CA SER A 39 17.08 4.31 43.27
C SER A 39 18.31 4.93 43.94
N ASP A 40 19.10 5.72 43.19
CA ASP A 40 20.25 6.44 43.73
C ASP A 40 19.86 7.53 44.72
N LEU A 41 18.76 8.26 44.46
CA LEU A 41 18.20 9.23 45.38
C LEU A 41 17.70 8.57 46.67
N GLN A 42 16.99 7.44 46.57
CA GLN A 42 16.54 6.67 47.74
C GLN A 42 17.72 6.19 48.58
N ARG A 43 18.77 5.65 47.95
CA ARG A 43 20.01 5.26 48.63
C ARG A 43 20.62 6.45 49.38
N ARG A 44 20.79 7.61 48.73
CA ARG A 44 21.33 8.82 49.36
C ARG A 44 20.48 9.30 50.53
N ILE A 45 19.15 9.24 50.43
CA ILE A 45 18.24 9.59 51.53
C ILE A 45 18.53 8.69 52.74
N THR A 46 18.64 7.37 52.55
CA THR A 46 18.93 6.44 53.65
C THR A 46 20.32 6.66 54.27
N GLU A 47 21.34 6.96 53.45
CA GLU A 47 22.70 7.27 53.92
C GLU A 47 22.73 8.58 54.72
N LEU A 48 22.00 9.61 54.27
CA LEU A 48 21.85 10.89 54.99
C LEU A 48 21.09 10.72 56.31
N GLU A 49 20.02 9.93 56.33
CA GLU A 49 19.28 9.61 57.55
C GLU A 49 20.22 8.92 58.56
N GLN A 50 20.99 7.91 58.15
CA GLN A 50 21.96 7.25 59.03
C GLN A 50 23.02 8.23 59.55
N LEU A 51 23.56 9.08 58.66
CA LEU A 51 24.57 10.06 59.03
C LEU A 51 24.04 11.09 60.03
N SER A 52 22.76 11.49 59.93
CA SER A 52 22.13 12.43 60.87
C SER A 52 22.06 11.92 62.32
N HIS A 53 22.07 10.59 62.52
CA HIS A 53 22.06 9.96 63.85
C HIS A 53 23.48 9.68 64.39
N THR A 54 24.53 9.99 63.62
CA THR A 54 25.91 9.75 64.00
C THR A 54 26.42 10.82 64.98
N HIS A 55 27.01 10.38 66.09
CA HIS A 55 27.61 11.29 67.09
C HIS A 55 29.12 11.54 66.86
N ASP A 56 29.74 10.81 65.94
CA ASP A 56 31.13 11.04 65.50
C ASP A 56 31.16 12.18 64.46
N HIS A 57 31.57 13.37 64.92
CA HIS A 57 31.65 14.57 64.10
C HIS A 57 32.75 14.50 63.02
N ILE A 58 33.80 13.70 63.19
CA ILE A 58 34.85 13.54 62.18
C ILE A 58 34.31 12.68 61.03
N HIS A 59 33.66 11.55 61.37
CA HIS A 59 32.98 10.70 60.38
C HIS A 59 31.87 11.46 59.65
N PHE A 60 31.10 12.30 60.37
CA PHE A 60 30.11 13.18 59.76
C PHE A 60 30.71 14.08 58.67
N LEU A 61 31.79 14.80 58.99
CA LEU A 61 32.42 15.73 58.05
C LEU A 61 32.99 15.01 56.81
N GLN A 62 33.58 13.82 57.00
CA GLN A 62 34.13 13.03 55.89
C GLN A 62 33.04 12.47 54.97
N SER A 63 31.98 11.89 55.54
CA SER A 63 30.90 11.24 54.79
C SER A 63 29.92 12.23 54.18
N PHE A 64 29.70 13.40 54.79
CA PHE A 64 28.85 14.43 54.20
C PHE A 64 29.46 14.99 52.91
N GLN A 65 30.78 15.17 52.87
CA GLN A 65 31.46 15.71 51.69
C GLN A 65 31.29 14.80 50.46
N SER A 66 31.39 13.47 50.62
CA SER A 66 31.17 12.52 49.52
C SER A 66 29.71 12.45 49.06
N LEU A 67 28.75 12.64 49.96
CA LEU A 67 27.32 12.70 49.64
C LEU A 67 26.89 14.00 48.95
N SER A 68 27.56 15.11 49.30
CA SER A 68 27.26 16.46 48.79
C SER A 68 27.70 16.68 47.34
N VAL A 69 28.62 15.85 46.82
CA VAL A 69 28.97 15.84 45.40
C VAL A 69 27.84 15.14 44.64
N SER A 70 26.88 15.93 44.19
CA SER A 70 25.78 15.49 43.33
C SER A 70 26.35 14.73 42.13
N SER A 71 26.08 13.43 42.00
CA SER A 71 26.30 12.75 40.72
C SER A 71 25.17 13.15 39.78
N GLY A 72 25.45 14.11 38.90
CA GLY A 72 24.83 14.16 37.57
C GLY A 72 23.42 14.76 37.47
N CYS A 73 22.94 15.56 38.43
CA CYS A 73 21.68 16.29 38.21
C CYS A 73 21.81 17.36 37.11
N GLU A 74 23.01 17.94 36.91
CA GLU A 74 23.24 18.96 35.87
C GLU A 74 23.25 18.41 34.44
N ASP A 75 23.40 17.09 34.26
CA ASP A 75 23.47 16.44 32.94
C ASP A 75 22.13 15.79 32.53
N SER A 76 21.05 15.96 33.31
CA SER A 76 19.75 15.40 32.94
C SER A 76 19.27 16.07 31.65
N PRO A 77 19.20 15.35 30.52
CA PRO A 77 18.82 15.96 29.25
C PRO A 77 17.39 16.47 29.41
N SER A 78 17.15 17.74 29.10
CA SER A 78 15.81 18.33 29.14
C SER A 78 14.84 17.42 28.39
N ILE A 79 14.00 16.69 29.14
CA ILE A 79 13.12 15.67 28.57
C ILE A 79 12.06 16.40 27.77
N THR A 80 12.30 16.56 26.48
CA THR A 80 11.30 17.07 25.56
C THR A 80 10.37 15.91 25.24
N VAL A 81 9.33 15.75 26.06
CA VAL A 81 8.24 14.81 25.78
C VAL A 81 7.44 15.39 24.62
N HIS A 82 7.68 14.92 23.40
CA HIS A 82 6.82 15.23 22.26
C HIS A 82 5.48 14.50 22.43
N GLN A 83 4.57 15.09 23.20
CA GLN A 83 3.25 14.52 23.53
C GLN A 83 2.31 14.31 22.32
N HIS A 84 2.68 14.77 21.12
CA HIS A 84 1.84 14.66 19.93
C HIS A 84 2.57 14.01 18.75
N LEU A 85 2.81 12.70 18.86
CA LEU A 85 3.01 11.86 17.68
C LEU A 85 1.65 11.73 16.95
N SER A 86 1.37 12.65 16.03
CA SER A 86 0.16 12.58 15.19
C SER A 86 0.47 11.95 13.84
N PHE A 87 -0.30 10.92 13.50
CA PHE A 87 -0.32 10.33 12.16
C PHE A 87 -1.28 11.06 11.20
N ASP A 88 -1.81 12.24 11.56
CA ASP A 88 -2.79 12.95 10.73
C ASP A 88 -2.22 13.33 9.36
N ARG A 89 -0.94 13.71 9.30
CA ARG A 89 -0.26 13.99 8.02
C ARG A 89 -0.15 12.75 7.14
N VAL A 90 0.18 11.59 7.73
CA VAL A 90 0.27 10.32 7.02
C VAL A 90 -1.12 9.91 6.52
N ARG A 91 -2.11 9.95 7.40
CA ARG A 91 -3.52 9.65 7.07
C ARG A 91 -4.02 10.53 5.94
N LYS A 92 -3.81 11.85 6.04
CA LYS A 92 -4.19 12.81 4.99
C LYS A 92 -3.52 12.49 3.66
N SER A 93 -2.21 12.22 3.67
CA SER A 93 -1.47 11.90 2.44
C SER A 93 -1.97 10.61 1.77
N VAL A 94 -2.29 9.58 2.57
CA VAL A 94 -2.88 8.33 2.06
C VAL A 94 -4.30 8.55 1.53
N SER A 95 -5.12 9.36 2.21
CA SER A 95 -6.45 9.74 1.74
C SER A 95 -6.40 10.54 0.44
N ASP A 96 -5.48 11.49 0.32
CA ASP A 96 -5.28 12.28 -0.90
C ASP A 96 -4.82 11.39 -2.07
N LEU A 97 -3.93 10.43 -1.81
CA LEU A 97 -3.52 9.43 -2.80
C LEU A 97 -4.70 8.56 -3.27
N LYS A 98 -5.52 8.06 -2.34
CA LYS A 98 -6.73 7.29 -2.65
C LYS A 98 -7.66 8.10 -3.55
N LYS A 99 -7.94 9.35 -3.18
CA LYS A 99 -8.82 10.24 -3.95
C LYS A 99 -8.32 10.44 -5.38
N ARG A 100 -7.04 10.76 -5.55
CA ARG A 100 -6.42 10.91 -6.88
C ARG A 100 -6.52 9.64 -7.73
N PHE A 101 -6.37 8.48 -7.11
CA PHE A 101 -6.49 7.19 -7.80
C PHE A 101 -7.93 6.94 -8.27
N GLU A 102 -8.93 7.22 -7.42
CA GLU A 102 -10.35 7.11 -7.78
C GLU A 102 -10.72 8.05 -8.93
N GLU A 103 -10.25 9.30 -8.89
CA GLU A 103 -10.44 10.29 -9.97
C GLU A 103 -9.84 9.80 -11.30
N LEU A 104 -8.60 9.30 -11.28
CA LEU A 104 -7.93 8.75 -12.47
C LEU A 104 -8.67 7.53 -13.03
N CYS A 105 -9.12 6.61 -12.17
CA CYS A 105 -9.89 5.46 -12.61
C CYS A 105 -11.20 5.87 -13.26
N GLN A 106 -11.92 6.84 -12.69
CA GLN A 106 -13.17 7.34 -13.23
C GLN A 106 -12.97 7.97 -14.62
N GLU A 107 -11.95 8.82 -14.78
CA GLU A 107 -11.60 9.46 -16.05
C GLU A 107 -11.29 8.41 -17.14
N LYS A 108 -10.44 7.42 -16.82
CA LYS A 108 -10.07 6.37 -17.78
C LYS A 108 -11.25 5.47 -18.12
N PHE A 109 -12.14 5.20 -17.17
CA PHE A 109 -13.32 4.39 -17.42
C PHE A 109 -14.28 5.07 -18.40
N ILE A 110 -14.46 6.39 -18.29
CA ILE A 110 -15.25 7.18 -19.25
C ILE A 110 -14.68 7.04 -20.67
N ILE A 111 -13.37 7.24 -20.83
CA ILE A 111 -12.70 7.12 -22.15
C ILE A 111 -12.86 5.71 -22.73
N ILE A 112 -12.69 4.67 -21.90
CA ILE A 112 -12.89 3.29 -22.32
C ILE A 112 -14.33 3.05 -22.75
N HIS A 113 -15.30 3.59 -22.01
CA HIS A 113 -16.73 3.48 -22.35
C HIS A 113 -17.05 4.16 -23.68
N GLU A 114 -16.54 5.37 -23.92
CA GLU A 114 -16.70 6.09 -25.19
C GLU A 114 -16.11 5.30 -26.36
N HIS A 115 -14.89 4.79 -26.21
CA HIS A 115 -14.26 3.95 -27.23
C HIS A 115 -15.03 2.64 -27.44
N ALA A 116 -15.52 2.00 -26.38
CA ALA A 116 -16.31 0.78 -26.49
C ALA A 116 -17.64 1.01 -27.20
N ALA A 117 -18.29 2.15 -26.96
CA ALA A 117 -19.50 2.55 -27.69
C ALA A 117 -19.22 2.88 -29.16
N ALA A 118 -18.04 3.43 -29.46
CA ALA A 118 -17.59 3.71 -30.82
C ALA A 118 -17.17 2.46 -31.59
N VAL A 119 -16.83 1.36 -30.91
CA VAL A 119 -16.77 0.03 -31.51
C VAL A 119 -18.20 -0.40 -31.81
N GLN A 120 -18.74 0.09 -32.93
CA GLN A 120 -19.83 -0.61 -33.59
C GLN A 120 -19.33 -2.02 -33.86
N MET A 121 -19.90 -2.99 -33.14
CA MET A 121 -19.82 -4.37 -33.56
C MET A 121 -20.38 -4.37 -34.97
N ILE A 122 -19.51 -4.48 -35.98
CA ILE A 122 -19.90 -4.72 -37.37
C ILE A 122 -20.46 -6.14 -37.38
N LEU A 123 -21.62 -6.32 -36.77
CA LEU A 123 -22.47 -7.43 -37.11
C LEU A 123 -22.86 -7.10 -38.55
N PRO A 124 -22.48 -7.93 -39.54
CA PRO A 124 -22.89 -7.67 -40.90
C PRO A 124 -24.41 -7.52 -40.88
N SER A 125 -24.88 -6.33 -41.22
CA SER A 125 -26.31 -6.05 -41.36
C SER A 125 -26.85 -7.10 -42.32
N GLU A 126 -28.00 -7.70 -42.01
CA GLU A 126 -28.65 -8.59 -42.97
C GLU A 126 -28.80 -7.84 -44.30
N PRO A 127 -28.30 -8.39 -45.43
CA PRO A 127 -28.41 -7.73 -46.72
C PRO A 127 -29.89 -7.50 -47.06
N GLN A 128 -30.26 -6.25 -47.35
CA GLN A 128 -31.67 -5.86 -47.57
C GLN A 128 -31.98 -5.56 -49.05
N SER A 129 -30.95 -5.32 -49.86
CA SER A 129 -31.05 -5.09 -51.30
C SER A 129 -30.32 -6.17 -52.09
N ARG A 130 -30.67 -6.30 -53.38
CA ARG A 130 -30.02 -7.23 -54.31
C ARG A 130 -28.51 -6.92 -54.41
N GLU A 131 -28.15 -5.65 -54.41
CA GLU A 131 -26.78 -5.17 -54.48
C GLU A 131 -25.98 -5.59 -53.23
N ASP A 132 -26.60 -5.59 -52.04
CA ASP A 132 -25.97 -6.06 -50.80
C ASP A 132 -25.64 -7.57 -50.87
N PHE A 133 -26.57 -8.37 -51.38
CA PHE A 133 -26.34 -9.81 -51.56
C PHE A 133 -25.23 -10.11 -52.58
N LEU A 134 -25.10 -9.28 -53.62
CA LEU A 134 -24.05 -9.44 -54.64
C LEU A 134 -22.65 -9.22 -54.08
N TYR A 135 -22.48 -8.50 -52.94
CA TYR A 135 -21.19 -8.38 -52.27
C TYR A 135 -20.64 -9.73 -51.79
N TYR A 136 -21.54 -10.68 -51.51
CA TYR A 136 -21.21 -12.04 -51.09
C TYR A 136 -21.25 -13.06 -52.25
N PHE A 137 -21.33 -12.57 -53.50
CA PHE A 137 -21.39 -13.44 -54.67
C PHE A 137 -20.11 -14.28 -54.78
N CYS A 138 -20.31 -15.60 -54.87
CA CYS A 138 -19.27 -16.57 -55.17
C CYS A 138 -19.70 -17.34 -56.41
N ASP A 139 -18.82 -17.45 -57.40
CA ASP A 139 -19.12 -18.19 -58.62
C ASP A 139 -19.03 -19.69 -58.34
N LEU A 140 -20.19 -20.30 -58.06
CA LEU A 140 -20.27 -21.72 -57.69
C LEU A 140 -20.30 -22.62 -58.93
N THR A 141 -19.62 -23.77 -58.82
CA THR A 141 -19.67 -24.88 -59.78
C THR A 141 -19.94 -26.17 -59.04
N LEU A 142 -20.71 -27.07 -59.64
CA LEU A 142 -21.01 -28.37 -59.06
C LEU A 142 -19.83 -29.33 -59.26
N ASP A 143 -19.56 -30.16 -58.25
CA ASP A 143 -18.51 -31.18 -58.31
C ASP A 143 -19.05 -32.43 -59.04
N PRO A 144 -18.53 -32.77 -60.24
CA PRO A 144 -18.96 -33.94 -61.00
C PRO A 144 -18.82 -35.26 -60.24
N ASN A 145 -17.88 -35.34 -59.29
CA ASN A 145 -17.63 -36.56 -58.51
C ASN A 145 -18.73 -36.84 -57.48
N THR A 146 -19.57 -35.85 -57.20
CA THR A 146 -20.67 -35.95 -56.22
C THR A 146 -22.05 -36.13 -56.87
N VAL A 147 -22.11 -36.20 -58.21
CA VAL A 147 -23.37 -36.19 -58.95
C VAL A 147 -24.01 -37.57 -58.97
N ASN A 148 -25.31 -37.62 -58.67
CA ASN A 148 -26.11 -38.82 -58.80
C ASN A 148 -26.25 -39.24 -60.28
N TYR A 149 -26.18 -40.54 -60.58
CA TYR A 149 -26.20 -41.07 -61.95
C TYR A 149 -27.50 -40.79 -62.74
N TYR A 150 -28.58 -40.35 -62.09
CA TYR A 150 -29.79 -39.86 -62.78
C TYR A 150 -29.74 -38.36 -63.15
N LEU A 151 -28.64 -37.67 -62.89
CA LEU A 151 -28.47 -36.24 -63.15
C LEU A 151 -27.33 -36.00 -64.14
N ILE A 152 -27.54 -35.03 -65.02
CA ILE A 152 -26.57 -34.59 -66.02
C ILE A 152 -26.17 -33.15 -65.71
N LEU A 153 -24.87 -32.90 -65.66
CA LEU A 153 -24.29 -31.55 -65.55
C LEU A 153 -24.01 -30.96 -66.93
N SER A 154 -24.32 -29.69 -67.11
CA SER A 154 -24.02 -28.93 -68.32
C SER A 154 -23.57 -27.50 -67.98
N GLU A 155 -23.23 -26.71 -69.01
CA GLU A 155 -22.78 -25.32 -68.87
C GLU A 155 -21.64 -25.14 -67.85
N LYS A 156 -20.53 -25.86 -68.05
CA LYS A 156 -19.38 -25.85 -67.13
C LYS A 156 -19.77 -26.22 -65.69
N ASN A 157 -20.64 -27.22 -65.54
CA ASN A 157 -21.13 -27.73 -64.26
C ASN A 157 -21.96 -26.72 -63.45
N LYS A 158 -22.66 -25.81 -64.12
CA LYS A 158 -23.53 -24.81 -63.48
C LYS A 158 -25.03 -25.11 -63.64
N VAL A 159 -25.39 -26.03 -64.54
CA VAL A 159 -26.79 -26.43 -64.80
C VAL A 159 -26.96 -27.92 -64.59
N VAL A 160 -28.04 -28.31 -63.89
CA VAL A 160 -28.41 -29.71 -63.63
C VAL A 160 -29.72 -30.03 -64.32
N THR A 161 -29.76 -31.14 -65.04
CA THR A 161 -30.98 -31.69 -65.64
C THR A 161 -31.11 -33.17 -65.27
N ARG A 162 -32.35 -33.67 -65.17
CA ARG A 162 -32.58 -35.10 -64.97
C ARG A 162 -32.36 -35.85 -66.29
N SER A 163 -31.61 -36.94 -66.24
CA SER A 163 -31.40 -37.86 -67.37
C SER A 163 -32.69 -38.53 -67.83
#